data_AF-A0A2G2VMS7-F1
#
_entry.id   AF-A0A2G2VMS7-F1
#
_cell.length_a   1.000
_cell.length_b   1.000
_cell.length_c   1.000
_cell.angle_alpha   90.00
_cell.angle_beta   90.00
_cell.angle_gamma   90.00
#
_symmetry.space_group_name_H-M   'P 1'
#
loop_
_entity.id
_entity.type
_entity.pdbx_description
1 polymer ?
#
loop_
_entity_poly.entity_id
_entity_poly.type
_entity_poly.pdbx_seq_one_letter_code
_entity_poly.pdbx_strand_id
1 'polypeptide(L)'
;MAATEAIKEALWLKGLFSELSSHQGGIIIFCDSQSSIHSTKDQIYHERTKHIDIKYHFIRESIIEGKVSAQKINTRDNPADMFTKSLLVMKQSKSIPDMKPTVLRFYSSFNVTVRDIKIINSPQCHLKFDNSKGVKINNVTISAPESSPNTDGIHLQNTQDVEIHHSNIGTGDDCVSIQTGCSNIHVHHMNCGPGHGISLGGLGKYKSVACVSDIIVDNIILESTMYGARIKTWQGGIGSVKNISFSNIQVSDVRVPIMIDQYYCDKYVCKNQTGAVAISNVKFNQIIGTYSASPIHLACSNSIPCTDVDLIDIQLKPSRNYRGINQMGLCWNSYGKSQAPLLPSKEDIDADLISLIPRVTNMFGRVFIEPDGSSSYPASKEVNEAVRESVMRLFTYPWHEWWDIPIVSKQAMFQEFKVVAPDSSSEEEINSDEKFVGATP
;
A
#
# COMPACT_ATOMS: atom_id res chain seq x y z
N MET A 1 12.42 -33.22 4.24
CA MET A 1 13.18 -31.95 4.14
C MET A 1 12.33 -30.78 4.63
N ALA A 2 11.20 -30.46 4.00
CA ALA A 2 10.32 -29.37 4.43
C ALA A 2 9.61 -29.61 5.79
N ALA A 3 8.97 -30.78 5.96
CA ALA A 3 8.34 -31.15 7.24
C ALA A 3 9.31 -31.16 8.43
N THR A 4 10.58 -31.46 8.17
CA THR A 4 11.63 -31.51 9.20
C THR A 4 11.92 -30.13 9.77
N GLU A 5 12.06 -29.12 8.90
CA GLU A 5 12.35 -27.76 9.35
C GLU A 5 11.12 -27.15 10.03
N ALA A 6 9.91 -27.39 9.49
CA ALA A 6 8.67 -26.97 10.14
C ALA A 6 8.48 -27.56 11.55
N ILE A 7 8.85 -28.84 11.76
CA ILE A 7 8.81 -29.48 13.08
C ILE A 7 9.80 -28.85 14.05
N LYS A 8 11.04 -28.58 13.61
CA LYS A 8 12.04 -27.93 14.46
C LYS A 8 11.62 -26.54 14.88
N GLU A 9 11.10 -25.75 13.94
CA GLU A 9 10.62 -24.40 14.19
C GLU A 9 9.42 -24.40 15.13
N ALA A 10 8.48 -25.33 14.94
CA ALA A 10 7.34 -25.51 15.84
C ALA A 10 7.77 -25.88 17.27
N LEU A 11 8.76 -26.77 17.42
CA LEU A 11 9.32 -27.14 18.72
C LEU A 11 10.05 -25.97 19.38
N TRP A 12 10.78 -25.17 18.61
CA TRP A 12 11.43 -23.95 19.10
C TRP A 12 10.41 -22.90 19.57
N LEU A 13 9.38 -22.63 18.76
CA LEU A 13 8.28 -21.72 19.13
C LEU A 13 7.58 -22.20 20.40
N LYS A 14 7.31 -23.50 20.53
CA LYS A 14 6.74 -24.07 21.76
C LYS A 14 7.64 -23.84 22.97
N GLY A 15 8.96 -23.98 22.82
CA GLY A 15 9.93 -23.63 23.87
C GLY A 15 9.79 -22.16 24.29
N LEU A 16 9.80 -21.24 23.33
CA LEU A 16 9.62 -19.81 23.58
C LEU A 16 8.28 -19.50 24.27
N PHE A 17 7.17 -20.09 23.80
CA PHE A 17 5.86 -19.91 24.41
C PHE A 17 5.76 -20.48 25.83
N SER A 18 6.49 -21.56 26.13
CA SER A 18 6.54 -22.14 27.47
C SER A 18 7.29 -21.28 28.49
N GLU A 19 8.20 -20.41 28.03
CA GLU A 19 8.87 -19.41 28.88
C GLU A 19 7.95 -18.20 29.13
N LEU A 20 7.05 -17.89 28.20
CA LEU A 20 6.12 -16.75 28.27
C LEU A 20 4.78 -17.10 28.93
N SER A 21 4.38 -18.38 28.96
CA SER A 21 3.09 -18.84 29.46
C SER A 21 3.10 -20.34 29.79
N SER A 22 2.35 -20.80 30.80
CA SER A 22 2.32 -22.21 31.25
C SER A 22 1.53 -23.16 30.33
N HIS A 23 1.52 -22.93 29.01
CA HIS A 23 0.74 -23.72 28.07
C HIS A 23 1.44 -25.05 27.73
N GLN A 24 0.78 -26.17 28.02
CA GLN A 24 1.22 -27.52 27.67
C GLN A 24 0.25 -28.19 26.67
N GLY A 25 0.22 -27.70 25.44
CA GLY A 25 -0.49 -28.35 24.32
C GLY A 25 0.46 -29.13 23.40
N GLY A 26 -0.01 -30.23 22.81
CA GLY A 26 0.67 -30.91 21.70
C GLY A 26 0.66 -30.06 20.42
N ILE A 27 1.71 -30.14 19.59
CA ILE A 27 1.81 -29.34 18.35
C ILE A 27 1.13 -30.11 17.21
N ILE A 28 0.17 -29.51 16.51
CA ILE A 28 -0.40 -30.10 15.29
C ILE A 28 0.25 -29.44 14.07
N ILE A 29 0.79 -30.26 13.17
CA ILE A 29 1.41 -29.84 11.90
C ILE A 29 0.60 -30.35 10.73
N PHE A 30 0.18 -29.45 9.85
CA PHE A 30 -0.64 -29.76 8.69
C PHE A 30 0.19 -29.94 7.41
N CYS A 31 0.05 -31.08 6.74
CA CYS A 31 0.77 -31.42 5.51
C CYS A 31 -0.19 -31.74 4.36
N ASP A 32 0.08 -31.24 3.15
CA ASP A 32 -0.70 -31.51 1.95
C ASP A 32 -0.20 -32.73 1.15
N SER A 33 0.85 -33.42 1.61
CA SER A 33 1.40 -34.62 0.96
C SER A 33 1.16 -35.86 1.81
N GLN A 34 0.33 -36.79 1.30
CA GLN A 34 0.06 -38.07 1.99
C GLN A 34 1.30 -38.93 2.11
N SER A 35 2.15 -38.96 1.08
CA SER A 35 3.41 -39.70 1.12
C SER A 35 4.36 -39.17 2.19
N SER A 36 4.38 -37.84 2.40
CA SER A 36 5.19 -37.21 3.44
C SER A 36 4.67 -37.56 4.84
N ILE A 37 3.35 -37.54 5.06
CA ILE A 37 2.75 -37.97 6.34
C ILE A 37 3.03 -39.46 6.58
N HIS A 38 2.85 -40.31 5.57
CA HIS A 38 3.11 -41.74 5.69
C HIS A 38 4.58 -42.04 6.00
N SER A 39 5.53 -41.29 5.41
CA SER A 39 6.96 -41.41 5.73
C SER A 39 7.29 -41.06 7.19
N THR A 40 6.46 -40.24 7.84
CA THR A 40 6.61 -39.92 9.27
C THR A 40 6.05 -40.99 10.20
N LYS A 41 5.21 -41.90 9.69
CA LYS A 41 4.53 -42.94 10.48
C LYS A 41 5.09 -44.35 10.22
N ASP A 42 5.44 -44.67 8.97
CA ASP A 42 5.82 -46.01 8.55
C ASP A 42 7.21 -46.07 7.90
N GLN A 43 7.84 -47.25 8.01
CA GLN A 43 9.18 -47.55 7.53
C GLN A 43 9.13 -48.24 6.15
N ILE A 44 8.65 -47.55 5.11
CA ILE A 44 8.73 -48.08 3.75
C ILE A 44 10.00 -47.56 3.07
N TYR A 45 10.99 -48.45 2.96
CA TYR A 45 12.25 -48.23 2.26
C TYR A 45 12.02 -48.15 0.75
N HIS A 46 12.34 -47.00 0.14
CA HIS A 46 12.59 -46.90 -1.30
C HIS A 46 14.09 -46.71 -1.55
N GLU A 47 14.65 -47.37 -2.58
CA GLU A 47 16.08 -47.37 -2.93
C GLU A 47 16.69 -45.98 -3.18
N ARG A 48 15.85 -44.93 -3.36
CA ARG A 48 16.29 -43.54 -3.59
C ARG A 48 16.55 -42.71 -2.30
N THR A 49 16.49 -43.31 -1.11
CA THR A 49 16.41 -42.56 0.16
C THR A 49 17.62 -42.71 1.10
N LYS A 50 18.82 -43.00 0.57
CA LYS A 50 20.02 -43.36 1.36
C LYS A 50 20.70 -42.23 2.16
N HIS A 51 20.38 -40.95 1.97
CA HIS A 51 21.01 -39.83 2.70
C HIS A 51 20.06 -39.16 3.73
N ILE A 52 18.99 -39.85 4.13
CA ILE A 52 17.84 -39.25 4.80
C ILE A 52 17.71 -39.67 6.29
N ASP A 53 18.42 -40.70 6.74
CA ASP A 53 18.15 -41.39 8.01
C ASP A 53 18.08 -40.47 9.25
N ILE A 54 19.07 -39.59 9.48
CA ILE A 54 19.14 -38.80 10.74
C ILE A 54 17.94 -37.83 10.88
N LYS A 55 17.54 -37.17 9.78
CA LYS A 55 16.46 -36.17 9.81
C LYS A 55 15.07 -36.79 10.00
N TYR A 56 14.89 -38.04 9.57
CA TYR A 56 13.61 -38.74 9.67
C TYR A 56 13.46 -39.45 11.01
N HIS A 57 14.56 -39.87 11.64
CA HIS A 57 14.55 -40.37 13.02
C HIS A 57 14.04 -39.31 14.02
N PHE A 58 14.56 -38.08 13.96
CA PHE A 58 14.12 -36.99 14.85
C PHE A 58 12.61 -36.68 14.75
N ILE A 59 12.06 -36.67 13.54
CA ILE A 59 10.63 -36.43 13.31
C ILE A 59 9.80 -37.58 13.88
N ARG A 60 10.23 -38.82 13.65
CA ARG A 60 9.54 -40.01 14.14
C ARG A 60 9.53 -40.05 15.66
N GLU A 61 10.66 -39.81 16.31
CA GLU A 61 10.76 -39.70 17.77
C GLU A 61 9.82 -38.62 18.30
N SER A 62 9.82 -37.43 17.70
CA SER A 62 8.93 -36.34 18.11
C SER A 62 7.43 -36.65 17.98
N ILE A 63 7.05 -37.51 17.03
CA ILE A 63 5.67 -37.96 16.82
C ILE A 63 5.32 -39.11 17.76
N ILE A 64 6.22 -40.08 17.95
CA ILE A 64 6.06 -41.22 18.87
C ILE A 64 5.96 -40.74 20.32
N GLU A 65 6.77 -39.75 20.70
CA GLU A 65 6.71 -39.11 22.01
C GLU A 65 5.48 -38.20 22.20
N GLY A 66 4.62 -38.06 21.18
CA GLY A 66 3.39 -37.25 21.23
C GLY A 66 3.64 -35.74 21.28
N LYS A 67 4.88 -35.28 21.07
CA LYS A 67 5.21 -33.84 21.05
C LYS A 67 4.59 -33.13 19.85
N VAL A 68 4.47 -33.85 18.72
CA VAL A 68 3.96 -33.35 17.45
C VAL A 68 3.01 -34.36 16.79
N SER A 69 1.90 -33.89 16.20
CA SER A 69 0.98 -34.70 15.39
C SER A 69 0.92 -34.18 13.97
N ALA A 70 1.16 -35.04 12.97
CA ALA A 70 1.06 -34.69 11.56
C ALA A 70 -0.33 -35.03 11.01
N GLN A 71 -1.07 -34.01 10.56
CA GLN A 71 -2.41 -34.14 10.00
C GLN A 71 -2.45 -33.73 8.52
N LYS A 72 -3.36 -34.35 7.76
CA LYS A 72 -3.57 -34.00 6.35
C LYS A 72 -4.38 -32.71 6.27
N ILE A 73 -3.95 -31.78 5.42
CA ILE A 73 -4.75 -30.64 5.00
C ILE A 73 -5.10 -30.75 3.52
N ASN A 74 -6.30 -30.30 3.15
CA ASN A 74 -6.69 -30.19 1.75
C ASN A 74 -5.92 -29.03 1.12
N THR A 75 -5.52 -29.17 -0.14
CA THR A 75 -4.88 -28.11 -0.91
C THR A 75 -5.69 -26.80 -0.92
N ARG A 76 -7.03 -26.88 -0.94
CA ARG A 76 -7.89 -25.68 -0.89
C ARG A 76 -7.87 -24.96 0.45
N ASP A 77 -7.50 -25.67 1.51
CA ASP A 77 -7.50 -25.17 2.88
C ASP A 77 -6.07 -24.93 3.39
N ASN A 78 -5.05 -25.16 2.54
CA ASN A 78 -3.66 -25.02 2.89
C ASN A 78 -3.19 -23.57 2.72
N PRO A 79 -3.07 -22.77 3.80
CA PRO A 79 -2.64 -21.38 3.67
C PRO A 79 -1.21 -21.24 3.15
N ALA A 80 -0.38 -22.28 3.30
CA ALA A 80 1.00 -22.28 2.80
C ALA A 80 1.09 -22.28 1.27
N ASP A 81 0.04 -22.70 0.56
CA ASP A 81 -0.01 -22.64 -0.90
C ASP A 81 0.15 -21.20 -1.42
N MET A 82 -0.35 -20.22 -0.66
CA MET A 82 -0.23 -18.79 -0.98
C MET A 82 1.23 -18.34 -1.09
N PHE A 83 2.11 -18.90 -0.25
CA PHE A 83 3.51 -18.53 -0.17
C PHE A 83 4.42 -19.40 -1.05
N THR A 84 3.95 -20.58 -1.45
CA THR A 84 4.81 -21.62 -2.05
C THR A 84 4.48 -21.95 -3.50
N LYS A 85 3.28 -21.62 -4.00
CA LYS A 85 2.87 -21.93 -5.37
C LYS A 85 2.97 -20.70 -6.28
N SER A 86 3.72 -20.84 -7.36
CA SER A 86 3.82 -19.82 -8.41
C SER A 86 2.45 -19.56 -9.04
N LEU A 87 2.06 -18.29 -9.11
CA LEU A 87 0.83 -17.86 -9.79
C LEU A 87 0.97 -18.07 -11.30
N LEU A 88 0.36 -19.13 -11.84
CA LEU A 88 0.17 -19.26 -13.28
C LEU A 88 -0.95 -18.31 -13.71
N VAL A 89 -0.64 -17.45 -14.68
CA VAL A 89 -1.45 -16.31 -15.19
C VAL A 89 -2.88 -16.66 -15.66
N MET A 90 -3.35 -17.91 -15.59
CA MET A 90 -4.69 -18.29 -16.07
C MET A 90 -5.47 -19.26 -15.17
N LYS A 91 -5.27 -19.20 -13.85
CA LYS A 91 -6.26 -19.74 -12.91
C LYS A 91 -6.34 -18.84 -11.67
N GLN A 92 -7.19 -17.82 -11.73
CA GLN A 92 -7.80 -17.29 -10.51
C GLN A 92 -8.58 -18.44 -9.86
N SER A 93 -7.94 -19.16 -8.93
CA SER A 93 -8.67 -20.08 -8.08
C SER A 93 -9.57 -19.23 -7.20
N LYS A 94 -10.85 -19.60 -7.11
CA LYS A 94 -11.84 -19.07 -6.15
C LYS A 94 -11.46 -19.33 -4.67
N SER A 95 -10.18 -19.52 -4.37
CA SER A 95 -9.66 -19.95 -3.07
C SER A 95 -8.44 -19.15 -2.60
N ILE A 96 -8.04 -18.08 -3.30
CA ILE A 96 -7.12 -17.10 -2.68
C ILE A 96 -8.00 -16.26 -1.76
N PRO A 97 -7.76 -16.24 -0.44
CA PRO A 97 -8.41 -15.26 0.42
C PRO A 97 -8.17 -13.87 -0.19
N ASP A 98 -9.22 -13.06 -0.32
CA ASP A 98 -9.11 -11.68 -0.81
C ASP A 98 -8.16 -10.82 0.06
N MET A 99 -7.74 -11.35 1.22
CA MET A 99 -6.88 -10.72 2.19
C MET A 99 -5.43 -11.23 2.07
N LYS A 100 -4.55 -10.37 1.55
CA LYS A 100 -3.09 -10.57 1.60
C LYS A 100 -2.58 -10.21 3.00
N PRO A 101 -1.62 -10.95 3.57
CA PRO A 101 -1.09 -10.65 4.91
C PRO A 101 -0.13 -9.44 4.88
N THR A 102 -0.18 -8.66 5.95
CA THR A 102 0.87 -7.70 6.33
C THR A 102 2.00 -8.47 7.03
N VAL A 103 3.28 -8.18 6.71
CA VAL A 103 4.43 -8.90 7.29
C VAL A 103 4.52 -8.74 8.80
N LEU A 104 4.48 -7.50 9.32
CA LEU A 104 4.53 -7.24 10.75
C LEU A 104 3.46 -6.22 11.15
N ARG A 105 2.60 -6.64 12.07
CA ARG A 105 1.50 -5.84 12.60
C ARG A 105 1.56 -5.80 14.11
N PHE A 106 1.69 -4.60 14.68
CA PHE A 106 1.52 -4.32 16.09
C PHE A 106 0.09 -3.84 16.32
N TYR A 107 -0.60 -4.46 17.27
CA TYR A 107 -1.98 -4.13 17.61
C TYR A 107 -2.08 -3.86 19.11
N SER A 108 -2.71 -2.73 19.47
CA SER A 108 -2.90 -2.33 20.89
C SER A 108 -1.60 -2.39 21.71
N SER A 109 -0.51 -1.93 21.11
CA SER A 109 0.84 -2.04 21.66
C SER A 109 1.34 -0.68 22.16
N PHE A 110 2.10 -0.67 23.25
CA PHE A 110 2.56 0.54 23.92
C PHE A 110 4.09 0.53 24.06
N ASN A 111 4.75 1.66 23.83
CA ASN A 111 6.20 1.82 23.97
C ASN A 111 7.00 0.86 23.09
N VAL A 112 6.60 0.71 21.81
CA VAL A 112 7.24 -0.20 20.86
C VAL A 112 8.42 0.50 20.19
N THR A 113 9.57 -0.17 20.14
CA THR A 113 10.71 0.27 19.31
C THR A 113 11.02 -0.77 18.24
N VAL A 114 11.04 -0.35 16.98
CA VAL A 114 11.45 -1.17 15.83
C VAL A 114 12.69 -0.53 15.22
N ARG A 115 13.81 -1.27 15.20
CA ARG A 115 15.09 -0.69 14.76
C ARG A 115 16.00 -1.68 14.08
N ASP A 116 16.84 -1.18 13.18
CA ASP A 116 17.95 -1.92 12.57
C ASP A 116 17.50 -3.19 11.81
N ILE A 117 16.31 -3.14 11.19
CA ILE A 117 15.76 -4.27 10.43
C ILE A 117 15.57 -3.95 8.94
N LYS A 118 15.58 -5.01 8.13
CA LYS A 118 15.25 -4.95 6.72
C LYS A 118 14.02 -5.81 6.42
N ILE A 119 13.02 -5.26 5.74
CA ILE A 119 11.79 -5.98 5.33
C ILE A 119 11.65 -5.87 3.81
N ILE A 120 11.48 -7.01 3.15
CA ILE A 120 11.50 -7.08 1.68
C ILE A 120 10.25 -7.80 1.19
N ASN A 121 9.60 -7.25 0.16
CA ASN A 121 8.52 -7.86 -0.61
C ASN A 121 7.34 -8.34 0.26
N SER A 122 6.82 -7.46 1.12
CA SER A 122 5.57 -7.76 1.82
C SER A 122 4.43 -7.98 0.82
N PRO A 123 3.54 -8.99 1.03
CA PRO A 123 2.35 -9.18 0.18
C PRO A 123 1.34 -8.02 0.26
N GLN A 124 1.40 -7.24 1.34
CA GLN A 124 0.62 -6.03 1.61
C GLN A 124 1.52 -5.00 2.32
N CYS A 125 1.06 -4.33 3.38
CA CYS A 125 1.87 -3.41 4.17
C CYS A 125 3.08 -4.13 4.82
N HIS A 126 4.19 -3.44 5.02
CA HIS A 126 5.39 -4.03 5.65
C HIS A 126 5.33 -3.92 7.17
N LEU A 127 5.18 -2.69 7.69
CA LEU A 127 5.02 -2.40 9.10
C LEU A 127 3.67 -1.74 9.35
N LYS A 128 2.83 -2.34 10.18
CA LYS A 128 1.54 -1.78 10.55
C LYS A 128 1.41 -1.60 12.06
N PHE A 129 0.89 -0.45 12.48
CA PHE A 129 0.56 -0.14 13.86
C PHE A 129 -0.90 0.26 13.95
N ASP A 130 -1.65 -0.50 14.72
CA ASP A 130 -3.07 -0.27 14.97
C ASP A 130 -3.30 -0.06 16.47
N ASN A 131 -4.06 0.97 16.82
CA ASN A 131 -4.47 1.26 18.21
C ASN A 131 -3.28 1.33 19.18
N SER A 132 -2.12 1.81 18.74
CA SER A 132 -0.87 1.75 19.49
C SER A 132 -0.44 3.12 20.00
N LYS A 133 0.52 3.19 20.94
CA LYS A 133 1.02 4.47 21.47
C LYS A 133 2.49 4.41 21.86
N GLY A 134 3.23 5.50 21.66
CA GLY A 134 4.65 5.56 22.01
C GLY A 134 5.48 4.66 21.09
N VAL A 135 5.36 4.87 19.79
CA VAL A 135 6.03 4.04 18.78
C VAL A 135 7.29 4.74 18.29
N LYS A 136 8.42 4.03 18.27
CA LYS A 136 9.68 4.50 17.71
C LYS A 136 10.15 3.58 16.61
N ILE A 137 10.43 4.12 15.43
CA ILE A 137 10.92 3.37 14.29
C ILE A 137 12.18 4.06 13.76
N ASN A 138 13.31 3.37 13.78
CA ASN A 138 14.55 3.98 13.32
C ASN A 138 15.51 3.02 12.62
N ASN A 139 16.25 3.54 11.65
CA ASN A 139 17.23 2.76 10.89
C ASN A 139 16.62 1.48 10.27
N VAL A 140 15.42 1.60 9.69
CA VAL A 140 14.78 0.50 8.97
C VAL A 140 14.96 0.64 7.47
N THR A 141 15.09 -0.49 6.78
CA THR A 141 15.08 -0.54 5.31
C THR A 141 13.90 -1.36 4.83
N ILE A 142 13.03 -0.78 4.01
CA ILE A 142 11.85 -1.45 3.46
C ILE A 142 11.89 -1.38 1.94
N SER A 143 11.69 -2.52 1.27
CA SER A 143 11.71 -2.57 -0.20
C SER A 143 10.66 -3.50 -0.79
N ALA A 144 9.88 -3.03 -1.76
CA ALA A 144 9.03 -3.84 -2.64
C ALA A 144 9.04 -3.26 -4.07
N PRO A 145 8.67 -4.03 -5.11
CA PRO A 145 8.59 -3.52 -6.47
C PRO A 145 7.60 -2.36 -6.60
N GLU A 146 7.92 -1.34 -7.40
CA GLU A 146 7.04 -0.18 -7.68
C GLU A 146 5.66 -0.60 -8.20
N SER A 147 5.59 -1.69 -8.97
CA SER A 147 4.34 -2.20 -9.52
C SER A 147 3.50 -3.02 -8.52
N SER A 148 3.95 -3.18 -7.26
CA SER A 148 3.28 -4.00 -6.26
C SER A 148 2.25 -3.18 -5.46
N PRO A 149 0.94 -3.34 -5.73
CA PRO A 149 -0.08 -2.49 -5.14
C PRO A 149 -0.23 -2.73 -3.63
N ASN A 150 -0.58 -1.68 -2.88
CA ASN A 150 -0.91 -1.75 -1.45
C ASN A 150 0.24 -2.28 -0.57
N THR A 151 1.48 -1.99 -0.98
CA THR A 151 2.69 -2.39 -0.26
C THR A 151 3.26 -1.31 0.64
N ASP A 152 2.39 -0.58 1.36
CA ASP A 152 2.77 0.53 2.24
C ASP A 152 3.99 0.15 3.10
N GLY A 153 4.95 1.08 3.23
CA GLY A 153 6.12 0.89 4.06
C GLY A 153 5.75 0.83 5.54
N ILE A 154 5.38 1.98 6.10
CA ILE A 154 4.88 2.10 7.46
C ILE A 154 3.44 2.60 7.42
N HIS A 155 2.52 1.84 8.02
CA HIS A 155 1.10 2.14 8.07
C HIS A 155 0.65 2.34 9.52
N LEU A 156 0.15 3.53 9.83
CA LEU A 156 -0.30 3.93 11.16
C LEU A 156 -1.81 4.14 11.14
N GLN A 157 -2.52 3.52 12.07
CA GLN A 157 -3.95 3.74 12.29
C GLN A 157 -4.26 3.79 13.78
N ASN A 158 -5.08 4.75 14.21
CA ASN A 158 -5.42 4.97 15.61
C ASN A 158 -4.19 4.97 16.54
N THR A 159 -3.06 5.51 16.07
CA THR A 159 -1.77 5.39 16.74
C THR A 159 -1.22 6.78 17.08
N GLN A 160 -0.76 6.95 18.32
CA GLN A 160 -0.36 8.25 18.88
C GLN A 160 1.08 8.23 19.38
N ASP A 161 1.70 9.40 19.47
CA ASP A 161 3.07 9.57 19.97
C ASP A 161 4.07 8.69 19.19
N VAL A 162 4.29 9.04 17.92
CA VAL A 162 5.11 8.25 17.00
C VAL A 162 6.31 9.04 16.50
N GLU A 163 7.48 8.42 16.52
CA GLU A 163 8.73 8.95 15.97
C GLU A 163 9.27 7.97 14.92
N ILE A 164 9.39 8.41 13.66
CA ILE A 164 9.94 7.60 12.55
C ILE A 164 11.11 8.34 11.96
N HIS A 165 12.30 7.72 11.96
CA HIS A 165 13.47 8.41 11.43
C HIS A 165 14.58 7.56 10.83
N HIS A 166 15.47 8.21 10.08
CA HIS A 166 16.72 7.64 9.57
C HIS A 166 16.52 6.34 8.80
N SER A 167 15.48 6.26 7.97
CA SER A 167 15.06 5.01 7.32
C SER A 167 14.93 5.16 5.81
N ASN A 168 15.07 4.05 5.08
CA ASN A 168 15.03 4.01 3.63
C ASN A 168 13.88 3.10 3.16
N ILE A 169 12.90 3.63 2.43
CA ILE A 169 11.68 2.92 2.07
C ILE A 169 11.37 3.14 0.59
N GLY A 170 11.33 2.05 -0.18
CA GLY A 170 10.87 2.06 -1.57
C GLY A 170 9.83 0.97 -1.79
N THR A 171 8.62 1.31 -2.21
CA THR A 171 7.52 0.35 -2.35
C THR A 171 6.65 0.66 -3.57
N GLY A 172 5.57 -0.10 -3.77
CA GLY A 172 4.56 0.23 -4.77
C GLY A 172 3.39 1.05 -4.23
N ASP A 173 3.43 1.50 -2.97
CA ASP A 173 2.41 2.37 -2.38
C ASP A 173 3.03 3.41 -1.43
N ASP A 174 2.30 3.87 -0.42
CA ASP A 174 2.74 4.91 0.51
C ASP A 174 4.05 4.52 1.24
N CYS A 175 5.03 5.44 1.24
CA CYS A 175 6.25 5.31 2.04
C CYS A 175 5.88 5.28 3.54
N VAL A 176 5.07 6.26 3.95
CA VAL A 176 4.42 6.33 5.26
C VAL A 176 2.96 6.70 5.04
N SER A 177 2.06 5.90 5.61
CA SER A 177 0.60 6.04 5.53
C SER A 177 0.03 6.33 6.91
N ILE A 178 -0.57 7.51 7.09
CA ILE A 178 -1.12 7.98 8.36
C ILE A 178 -2.65 8.03 8.23
N GLN A 179 -3.34 7.12 8.91
CA GLN A 179 -4.79 7.00 8.88
C GLN A 179 -5.46 7.74 10.04
N THR A 180 -6.79 7.63 10.11
CA THR A 180 -7.61 8.20 11.18
C THR A 180 -7.15 7.77 12.58
N GLY A 181 -7.41 8.63 13.56
CA GLY A 181 -7.10 8.42 14.98
C GLY A 181 -5.63 8.63 15.33
N CYS A 182 -4.82 9.07 14.38
CA CYS A 182 -3.42 9.36 14.57
C CYS A 182 -3.19 10.80 15.06
N SER A 183 -2.28 10.97 16.03
CA SER A 183 -1.86 12.30 16.48
C SER A 183 -0.48 12.31 17.11
N ASN A 184 0.19 13.47 17.12
CA ASN A 184 1.54 13.65 17.62
C ASN A 184 2.54 12.69 16.94
N ILE A 185 2.72 12.88 15.63
CA ILE A 185 3.60 12.05 14.81
C ILE A 185 4.72 12.90 14.22
N HIS A 186 5.95 12.43 14.36
CA HIS A 186 7.13 13.05 13.80
C HIS A 186 7.84 12.08 12.85
N VAL A 187 7.91 12.43 11.56
CA VAL A 187 8.60 11.66 10.53
C VAL A 187 9.77 12.49 10.01
N HIS A 188 11.01 12.03 10.18
CA HIS A 188 12.16 12.83 9.76
C HIS A 188 13.39 12.05 9.30
N HIS A 189 14.23 12.68 8.47
CA HIS A 189 15.46 12.04 7.97
C HIS A 189 15.16 10.72 7.23
N MET A 190 14.22 10.78 6.29
CA MET A 190 13.75 9.61 5.54
C MET A 190 14.13 9.70 4.07
N ASN A 191 14.46 8.56 3.48
CA ASN A 191 14.56 8.41 2.04
C ASN A 191 13.37 7.56 1.55
N CYS A 192 12.56 8.13 0.67
CA CYS A 192 11.36 7.51 0.13
C CYS A 192 11.47 7.42 -1.40
N GLY A 193 11.31 6.23 -1.98
CA GLY A 193 11.29 6.10 -3.44
C GLY A 193 11.72 4.73 -3.93
N PRO A 194 11.02 4.14 -4.93
CA PRO A 194 9.76 4.61 -5.54
C PRO A 194 8.53 4.44 -4.60
N GLY A 195 7.33 4.83 -5.04
CA GLY A 195 6.08 4.66 -4.30
C GLY A 195 5.16 5.88 -4.36
N HIS A 196 4.27 6.05 -3.37
CA HIS A 196 3.25 7.12 -3.31
C HIS A 196 3.56 8.25 -2.31
N GLY A 197 4.78 8.31 -1.77
CA GLY A 197 5.23 9.38 -0.88
C GLY A 197 4.72 9.25 0.55
N ILE A 198 4.64 10.38 1.26
CA ILE A 198 4.13 10.45 2.64
C ILE A 198 2.69 10.94 2.60
N SER A 199 1.78 10.09 3.05
CA SER A 199 0.34 10.29 2.85
C SER A 199 -0.44 10.29 4.16
N LEU A 200 -1.28 11.30 4.34
CA LEU A 200 -2.35 11.32 5.33
C LEU A 200 -3.65 10.89 4.64
N GLY A 201 -4.23 9.77 5.04
CA GLY A 201 -5.48 9.21 4.51
C GLY A 201 -5.33 7.96 3.64
N GLY A 202 -6.39 7.45 3.00
CA GLY A 202 -7.68 8.09 2.71
C GLY A 202 -8.62 8.24 3.91
N LEU A 203 -8.84 9.48 4.35
CA LEU A 203 -9.62 9.78 5.56
C LEU A 203 -11.12 9.93 5.27
N GLY A 204 -11.97 9.39 6.13
CA GLY A 204 -13.42 9.61 6.08
C GLY A 204 -14.18 8.73 5.08
N LYS A 205 -13.63 7.56 4.72
CA LYS A 205 -14.28 6.60 3.81
C LYS A 205 -15.68 6.27 4.31
N TYR A 206 -16.65 6.14 3.40
CA TYR A 206 -18.05 5.82 3.73
C TYR A 206 -18.71 6.83 4.68
N LYS A 207 -18.35 8.12 4.57
CA LYS A 207 -18.86 9.19 5.45
C LYS A 207 -18.53 8.96 6.94
N SER A 208 -17.47 8.19 7.21
CA SER A 208 -16.98 7.99 8.56
C SER A 208 -16.32 9.26 9.09
N VAL A 209 -16.25 9.34 10.42
CA VAL A 209 -15.46 10.37 11.10
C VAL A 209 -13.99 9.99 11.02
N ALA A 210 -13.16 10.93 10.56
CA ALA A 210 -11.72 10.79 10.54
C ALA A 210 -11.02 12.02 11.12
N CYS A 211 -10.15 11.76 12.11
CA CYS A 211 -9.41 12.80 12.80
C CYS A 211 -7.91 12.51 12.75
N VAL A 212 -7.12 13.47 12.31
CA VAL A 212 -5.65 13.44 12.35
C VAL A 212 -5.16 14.81 12.83
N SER A 213 -4.22 14.85 13.77
CA SER A 213 -3.66 16.13 14.19
C SER A 213 -2.19 16.08 14.59
N ASP A 214 -1.53 17.23 14.52
CA ASP A 214 -0.20 17.43 15.11
C ASP A 214 0.83 16.48 14.47
N ILE A 215 0.99 16.65 13.15
CA ILE A 215 1.90 15.82 12.33
C ILE A 215 3.02 16.71 11.81
N ILE A 216 4.26 16.31 12.06
CA ILE A 216 5.46 16.98 11.58
C ILE A 216 6.21 15.99 10.67
N VAL A 217 6.47 16.42 9.45
CA VAL A 217 7.24 15.68 8.45
C VAL A 217 8.37 16.60 7.99
N ASP A 218 9.61 16.25 8.32
CA ASP A 218 10.76 17.09 7.95
C ASP A 218 12.00 16.33 7.47
N ASN A 219 12.87 17.00 6.72
CA ASN A 219 14.14 16.43 6.29
C ASN A 219 13.93 15.12 5.50
N ILE A 220 13.13 15.20 4.44
CA ILE A 220 12.73 14.05 3.62
C ILE A 220 13.36 14.16 2.24
N ILE A 221 13.83 13.04 1.70
CA ILE A 221 14.22 12.90 0.29
C ILE A 221 13.21 11.98 -0.39
N LEU A 222 12.57 12.47 -1.45
CA LEU A 222 11.61 11.75 -2.27
C LEU A 222 12.14 11.61 -3.69
N GLU A 223 12.30 10.38 -4.17
CA GLU A 223 12.81 10.10 -5.51
C GLU A 223 11.84 9.20 -6.29
N SER A 224 11.48 9.60 -7.50
CA SER A 224 10.63 8.81 -8.42
C SER A 224 9.33 8.30 -7.77
N THR A 225 8.72 9.12 -6.92
CA THR A 225 7.42 8.82 -6.29
C THR A 225 6.26 9.46 -7.06
N MET A 226 5.07 8.88 -6.97
CA MET A 226 3.86 9.48 -7.53
C MET A 226 3.47 10.77 -6.82
N TYR A 227 3.67 10.84 -5.51
CA TYR A 227 3.34 12.02 -4.72
C TYR A 227 4.44 12.32 -3.72
N GLY A 228 4.59 13.58 -3.33
CA GLY A 228 5.50 13.96 -2.26
C GLY A 228 4.80 13.97 -0.90
N ALA A 229 4.41 15.17 -0.47
CA ALA A 229 3.57 15.39 0.70
C ALA A 229 2.09 15.38 0.29
N ARG A 230 1.33 14.40 0.77
CA ARG A 230 -0.05 14.16 0.33
C ARG A 230 -1.05 14.11 1.48
N ILE A 231 -2.18 14.79 1.33
CA ILE A 231 -3.37 14.63 2.16
C ILE A 231 -4.54 14.21 1.26
N LYS A 232 -5.15 13.06 1.54
CA LYS A 232 -6.27 12.49 0.77
C LYS A 232 -7.47 12.23 1.68
N THR A 233 -8.61 12.84 1.39
CA THR A 233 -9.85 12.64 2.17
C THR A 233 -10.99 12.26 1.23
N TRP A 234 -11.79 11.29 1.64
CA TRP A 234 -12.93 10.83 0.89
C TRP A 234 -14.01 11.91 0.83
N GLN A 235 -14.56 12.08 -0.37
CA GLN A 235 -15.68 12.99 -0.57
C GLN A 235 -16.91 12.51 0.23
N GLY A 236 -17.52 13.40 1.00
CA GLY A 236 -18.59 13.08 1.96
C GLY A 236 -18.10 12.67 3.34
N GLY A 237 -16.78 12.59 3.57
CA GLY A 237 -16.19 12.33 4.88
C GLY A 237 -16.50 13.40 5.92
N ILE A 238 -16.30 13.07 7.20
CA ILE A 238 -16.56 13.97 8.34
C ILE A 238 -15.33 13.96 9.24
N GLY A 239 -15.05 15.04 9.96
CA GLY A 239 -13.97 15.11 10.94
C GLY A 239 -12.97 16.22 10.63
N SER A 240 -11.71 16.05 11.04
CA SER A 240 -10.70 17.10 10.95
C SER A 240 -9.27 16.58 10.71
N VAL A 241 -8.55 17.24 9.82
CA VAL A 241 -7.08 17.19 9.70
C VAL A 241 -6.54 18.55 10.08
N LYS A 242 -5.72 18.64 11.13
CA LYS A 242 -5.22 19.93 11.61
C LYS A 242 -3.79 19.90 12.12
N ASN A 243 -3.12 21.05 12.05
CA ASN A 243 -1.75 21.24 12.55
C ASN A 243 -0.76 20.27 11.88
N ILE A 244 -0.61 20.40 10.56
CA ILE A 244 0.27 19.56 9.76
C ILE A 244 1.42 20.41 9.23
N SER A 245 2.66 19.95 9.37
CA SER A 245 3.83 20.63 8.83
C SER A 245 4.66 19.68 7.98
N PHE A 246 4.83 20.03 6.71
CA PHE A 246 5.78 19.41 5.78
C PHE A 246 6.90 20.40 5.53
N SER A 247 8.14 20.07 5.93
CA SER A 247 9.27 20.98 5.82
C SER A 247 10.56 20.34 5.33
N ASN A 248 11.43 21.09 4.64
CA ASN A 248 12.75 20.61 4.22
C ASN A 248 12.66 19.31 3.41
N ILE A 249 11.87 19.32 2.33
CA ILE A 249 11.62 18.14 1.50
C ILE A 249 12.31 18.33 0.15
N GLN A 250 13.22 17.43 -0.18
CA GLN A 250 13.86 17.37 -1.49
C GLN A 250 13.11 16.39 -2.38
N VAL A 251 12.71 16.84 -3.56
CA VAL A 251 11.97 16.01 -4.54
C VAL A 251 12.75 15.84 -5.83
N SER A 252 12.89 14.60 -6.31
CA SER A 252 13.53 14.28 -7.58
C SER A 252 12.61 13.42 -8.43
N ASP A 253 12.22 13.94 -9.61
CA ASP A 253 11.31 13.27 -10.56
C ASP A 253 9.96 12.83 -9.95
N VAL A 254 9.48 13.54 -8.93
CA VAL A 254 8.21 13.22 -8.25
C VAL A 254 7.02 13.67 -9.10
N ARG A 255 6.00 12.84 -9.31
CA ARG A 255 4.90 13.25 -10.22
C ARG A 255 4.13 14.46 -9.72
N VAL A 256 3.69 14.44 -8.46
CA VAL A 256 2.99 15.56 -7.81
C VAL A 256 3.57 15.81 -6.40
N PRO A 257 4.55 16.72 -6.23
CA PRO A 257 5.22 16.96 -4.96
C PRO A 257 4.31 17.38 -3.80
N ILE A 258 3.31 18.22 -4.06
CA ILE A 258 2.41 18.78 -3.05
C ILE A 258 0.98 18.45 -3.43
N MET A 259 0.26 17.74 -2.56
CA MET A 259 -1.11 17.33 -2.83
C MET A 259 -2.04 17.43 -1.62
N ILE A 260 -3.19 18.08 -1.81
CA ILE A 260 -4.39 17.95 -0.98
C ILE A 260 -5.55 17.60 -1.92
N ASP A 261 -6.25 16.51 -1.65
CA ASP A 261 -7.42 16.09 -2.43
C ASP A 261 -8.57 15.68 -1.51
N GLN A 262 -9.61 16.51 -1.45
CA GLN A 262 -10.84 16.24 -0.72
C GLN A 262 -11.93 15.57 -1.58
N TYR A 263 -11.64 15.29 -2.84
CA TYR A 263 -12.54 14.62 -3.80
C TYR A 263 -12.22 13.14 -3.97
N TYR A 264 -11.35 12.57 -3.13
CA TYR A 264 -10.89 11.20 -3.26
C TYR A 264 -12.05 10.20 -3.30
N CYS A 265 -12.01 9.29 -4.27
CA CYS A 265 -12.98 8.23 -4.43
C CYS A 265 -12.44 7.05 -5.25
N ASP A 266 -13.07 5.88 -5.12
CA ASP A 266 -12.66 4.62 -5.77
C ASP A 266 -13.42 4.32 -7.07
N LYS A 267 -14.27 5.23 -7.54
CA LYS A 267 -15.04 5.07 -8.78
C LYS A 267 -14.50 5.98 -9.87
N TYR A 268 -14.60 5.51 -11.11
CA TYR A 268 -14.23 6.28 -12.29
C TYR A 268 -14.97 7.63 -12.39
N VAL A 269 -16.23 7.66 -11.94
CA VAL A 269 -17.02 8.89 -11.81
C VAL A 269 -17.68 8.92 -10.43
N CYS A 270 -17.43 10.01 -9.71
CA CYS A 270 -18.00 10.27 -8.40
C CYS A 270 -18.89 11.51 -8.48
N LYS A 271 -20.12 11.40 -7.98
CA LYS A 271 -20.99 12.57 -7.84
C LYS A 271 -20.47 13.44 -6.71
N ASN A 272 -20.37 14.75 -6.92
CA ASN A 272 -20.00 15.70 -5.88
C ASN A 272 -20.92 15.55 -4.65
N GLN A 273 -20.32 15.57 -3.46
CA GLN A 273 -20.99 15.49 -2.17
C GLN A 273 -20.63 16.73 -1.36
N THR A 274 -21.54 17.12 -0.45
CA THR A 274 -21.45 18.36 0.33
C THR A 274 -20.68 18.21 1.65
N GLY A 275 -20.34 17.00 2.08
CA GLY A 275 -19.47 16.77 3.24
C GLY A 275 -18.01 16.60 2.84
N ALA A 276 -17.09 17.00 3.71
CA ALA A 276 -15.67 16.72 3.60
C ALA A 276 -15.03 16.76 5.00
N VAL A 277 -13.93 16.03 5.18
CA VAL A 277 -13.10 16.14 6.38
C VAL A 277 -12.47 17.54 6.36
N ALA A 278 -12.70 18.35 7.40
CA ALA A 278 -12.18 19.72 7.44
C ALA A 278 -10.64 19.71 7.50
N ILE A 279 -9.98 20.53 6.69
CA ILE A 279 -8.51 20.65 6.67
C ILE A 279 -8.14 22.07 7.06
N SER A 280 -7.33 22.21 8.10
CA SER A 280 -6.91 23.52 8.63
C SER A 280 -5.47 23.52 9.12
N ASN A 281 -4.77 24.65 9.01
CA ASN A 281 -3.40 24.82 9.53
C ASN A 281 -2.44 23.75 9.00
N VAL A 282 -2.24 23.79 7.68
CA VAL A 282 -1.31 22.91 6.96
C VAL A 282 -0.20 23.78 6.38
N LYS A 283 1.05 23.51 6.74
CA LYS A 283 2.20 24.25 6.26
C LYS A 283 3.05 23.37 5.36
N PHE A 284 3.30 23.83 4.14
CA PHE A 284 4.35 23.32 3.26
C PHE A 284 5.48 24.35 3.22
N ASN A 285 6.70 23.93 3.55
CA ASN A 285 7.83 24.81 3.71
C ASN A 285 9.11 24.23 3.12
N GLN A 286 9.87 24.95 2.29
CA GLN A 286 11.13 24.44 1.73
C GLN A 286 10.96 23.08 1.03
N ILE A 287 10.06 23.03 0.06
CA ILE A 287 9.90 21.87 -0.83
C ILE A 287 10.57 22.20 -2.15
N ILE A 288 11.69 21.54 -2.42
CA ILE A 288 12.65 21.94 -3.44
C ILE A 288 12.97 20.77 -4.35
N GLY A 289 13.04 21.00 -5.66
CA GLY A 289 13.55 20.03 -6.62
C GLY A 289 12.73 19.94 -7.90
N THR A 290 12.47 18.72 -8.38
CA THR A 290 11.85 18.47 -9.69
C THR A 290 10.58 17.65 -9.67
N TYR A 291 9.66 17.96 -10.59
CA TYR A 291 8.39 17.25 -10.78
C TYR A 291 8.17 16.74 -12.20
N SER A 292 7.42 15.64 -12.36
CA SER A 292 7.21 14.99 -13.66
C SER A 292 5.78 15.04 -14.20
N ALA A 293 4.80 15.55 -13.43
CA ALA A 293 3.43 15.77 -13.92
C ALA A 293 2.83 17.14 -13.55
N SER A 294 2.76 17.49 -12.27
CA SER A 294 2.24 18.79 -11.82
C SER A 294 2.97 19.23 -10.55
N PRO A 295 3.30 20.51 -10.37
CA PRO A 295 4.04 20.96 -9.20
C PRO A 295 3.20 20.88 -7.91
N ILE A 296 1.91 21.23 -8.00
CA ILE A 296 1.01 21.38 -6.86
C ILE A 296 -0.41 20.96 -7.28
N HIS A 297 -1.11 20.22 -6.41
CA HIS A 297 -2.52 19.88 -6.55
C HIS A 297 -3.27 20.08 -5.24
N LEU A 298 -3.95 21.20 -5.07
CA LEU A 298 -4.82 21.50 -3.94
C LEU A 298 -6.27 21.53 -4.43
N ALA A 299 -7.02 20.46 -4.20
CA ALA A 299 -8.42 20.32 -4.56
C ALA A 299 -9.27 20.20 -3.28
N CYS A 300 -9.78 21.34 -2.81
CA CYS A 300 -10.58 21.40 -1.59
C CYS A 300 -12.09 21.52 -1.88
N SER A 301 -12.93 20.98 -1.01
CA SER A 301 -14.37 20.91 -1.16
C SER A 301 -15.01 22.29 -1.21
N ASN A 302 -15.91 22.53 -2.17
CA ASN A 302 -16.67 23.79 -2.30
C ASN A 302 -17.43 24.20 -1.03
N SER A 303 -17.91 23.24 -0.25
CA SER A 303 -18.70 23.49 0.96
C SER A 303 -17.85 23.61 2.23
N ILE A 304 -16.66 22.99 2.24
CA ILE A 304 -15.75 22.96 3.38
C ILE A 304 -14.34 23.20 2.84
N PRO A 305 -13.95 24.47 2.62
CA PRO A 305 -12.63 24.80 2.09
C PRO A 305 -11.50 24.36 3.01
N CYS A 306 -10.30 24.22 2.45
CA CYS A 306 -9.09 24.13 3.25
C CYS A 306 -8.71 25.53 3.73
N THR A 307 -8.38 25.67 5.02
CA THR A 307 -8.05 26.95 5.65
C THR A 307 -6.65 26.93 6.23
N ASP A 308 -5.98 28.08 6.29
CA ASP A 308 -4.60 28.21 6.77
C ASP A 308 -3.65 27.19 6.12
N VAL A 309 -3.74 27.05 4.79
CA VAL A 309 -2.83 26.22 3.97
C VAL A 309 -1.70 27.09 3.44
N ASP A 310 -0.58 27.11 4.16
CA ASP A 310 0.56 27.96 3.89
C ASP A 310 1.57 27.28 2.94
N LEU A 311 2.02 28.02 1.92
CA LEU A 311 3.06 27.62 0.96
C LEU A 311 4.26 28.56 1.09
N ILE A 312 5.35 28.09 1.70
CA ILE A 312 6.50 28.93 2.03
C ILE A 312 7.75 28.34 1.36
N ASP A 313 8.50 29.15 0.62
CA ASP A 313 9.77 28.75 0.01
C ASP A 313 9.66 27.45 -0.82
N ILE A 314 8.76 27.45 -1.81
CA ILE A 314 8.51 26.31 -2.69
C ILE A 314 9.29 26.52 -3.99
N GLN A 315 10.22 25.62 -4.31
CA GLN A 315 11.09 25.76 -5.48
C GLN A 315 11.06 24.49 -6.33
N LEU A 316 10.04 24.39 -7.19
CA LEU A 316 9.77 23.22 -8.02
C LEU A 316 10.00 23.54 -9.50
N LYS A 317 10.67 22.63 -10.21
CA LYS A 317 10.95 22.74 -11.65
C LYS A 317 10.54 21.47 -12.39
N PRO A 318 10.13 21.53 -13.66
CA PRO A 318 9.91 20.33 -14.44
C PRO A 318 11.15 19.43 -14.48
N SER A 319 10.97 18.12 -14.36
CA SER A 319 12.02 17.12 -14.53
C SER A 319 12.33 16.94 -16.03
N ARG A 320 13.46 16.30 -16.34
CA ARG A 320 13.82 15.96 -17.74
C ARG A 320 12.81 15.02 -18.41
N ASN A 321 12.10 14.23 -17.61
CA ASN A 321 11.10 13.27 -18.07
C ASN A 321 9.72 13.89 -18.26
N TYR A 322 9.56 15.19 -17.97
CA TYR A 322 8.30 15.91 -18.12
C TYR A 322 7.84 15.92 -19.58
N ARG A 323 6.74 15.22 -19.88
CA ARG A 323 6.21 15.06 -21.25
C ARG A 323 5.24 16.17 -21.69
N GLY A 324 5.19 17.30 -20.99
CA GLY A 324 4.64 18.53 -21.55
C GLY A 324 3.14 18.57 -21.83
N ILE A 325 2.31 17.77 -21.15
CA ILE A 325 0.85 17.95 -21.23
C ILE A 325 0.43 18.84 -20.06
N ASN A 326 0.26 20.13 -20.34
CA ASN A 326 -0.33 21.20 -19.52
C ASN A 326 -1.11 20.73 -18.27
N GLN A 327 -0.41 20.39 -17.19
CA GLN A 327 -1.01 20.31 -15.86
C GLN A 327 -0.35 21.35 -14.98
N MET A 328 -0.77 22.59 -15.22
CA MET A 328 -0.55 23.72 -14.33
C MET A 328 -0.93 23.32 -12.90
N GLY A 329 -0.30 23.94 -11.91
CA GLY A 329 -0.66 23.68 -10.51
C GLY A 329 -2.15 23.94 -10.29
N LEU A 330 -2.86 23.01 -9.67
CA LEU A 330 -4.26 23.22 -9.27
C LEU A 330 -4.29 23.81 -7.88
N CYS A 331 -4.98 24.93 -7.72
CA CYS A 331 -5.32 25.51 -6.42
C CYS A 331 -6.80 25.86 -6.40
N TRP A 332 -7.60 25.02 -5.75
CA TRP A 332 -9.05 25.13 -5.71
C TRP A 332 -9.56 25.11 -4.27
N ASN A 333 -10.31 26.17 -3.92
CA ASN A 333 -10.96 26.38 -2.62
C ASN A 333 -10.05 26.18 -1.38
N SER A 334 -8.78 26.54 -1.53
CA SER A 334 -7.76 26.49 -0.48
C SER A 334 -7.28 27.89 -0.15
N TYR A 335 -7.21 28.23 1.13
CA TYR A 335 -6.86 29.56 1.61
C TYR A 335 -5.70 29.49 2.58
N GLY A 336 -4.71 30.36 2.42
CA GLY A 336 -3.56 30.49 3.30
C GLY A 336 -2.56 31.51 2.76
N LYS A 337 -1.39 31.57 3.37
CA LYS A 337 -0.33 32.51 3.02
C LYS A 337 0.64 31.87 2.05
N SER A 338 1.19 32.66 1.15
CA SER A 338 2.32 32.26 0.34
C SER A 338 3.51 33.20 0.56
N GLN A 339 4.72 32.65 0.70
CA GLN A 339 5.95 33.43 0.94
C GLN A 339 7.05 32.96 0.01
N ALA A 340 7.71 33.92 -0.64
CA ALA A 340 8.73 33.71 -1.65
C ALA A 340 10.04 33.13 -1.07
N PRO A 341 10.83 32.42 -1.90
CA PRO A 341 10.65 32.20 -3.35
C PRO A 341 9.61 31.10 -3.66
N LEU A 342 8.69 31.39 -4.60
CA LEU A 342 7.70 30.46 -5.14
C LEU A 342 8.02 30.25 -6.62
N LEU A 343 8.48 29.06 -6.96
CA LEU A 343 8.71 28.62 -8.33
C LEU A 343 7.94 27.32 -8.59
N PRO A 344 7.11 27.26 -9.64
CA PRO A 344 6.76 28.35 -10.57
C PRO A 344 5.98 29.48 -9.89
N SER A 345 6.15 30.72 -10.36
CA SER A 345 5.52 31.90 -9.78
C SER A 345 4.01 31.94 -10.09
N LYS A 346 3.24 32.78 -9.38
CA LYS A 346 1.81 32.98 -9.67
C LYS A 346 1.57 33.42 -11.11
N GLU A 347 2.50 34.17 -11.70
CA GLU A 347 2.46 34.61 -13.10
C GLU A 347 2.70 33.44 -14.06
N ASP A 348 3.53 32.46 -13.71
CA ASP A 348 3.70 31.24 -14.52
C ASP A 348 2.47 30.31 -14.47
N ILE A 349 1.60 30.46 -13.45
CA ILE A 349 0.33 29.73 -13.31
C ILE A 349 -0.81 30.38 -14.13
N ASP A 350 -0.68 31.65 -14.50
CA ASP A 350 -1.68 32.38 -15.32
C ASP A 350 -1.18 32.72 -16.75
N ALA A 351 0.15 32.80 -16.97
CA ALA A 351 0.73 33.30 -18.22
C ALA A 351 0.57 32.37 -19.43
N ASP A 352 0.38 31.07 -19.22
CA ASP A 352 0.16 30.12 -20.32
C ASP A 352 -1.27 30.17 -20.90
N LEU A 353 -2.20 30.93 -20.30
CA LEU A 353 -3.49 31.22 -20.94
C LEU A 353 -3.34 32.17 -22.13
N ILE A 354 -2.26 32.96 -22.20
CA ILE A 354 -2.02 33.94 -23.26
C ILE A 354 -1.14 33.35 -24.39
N SER A 355 -0.40 32.27 -24.13
CA SER A 355 0.45 31.59 -25.14
C SER A 355 -0.32 30.67 -26.10
N LEU A 356 -1.63 30.47 -25.88
CA LEU A 356 -2.50 29.56 -26.65
C LEU A 356 -3.50 30.23 -27.59
N ILE A 357 -3.35 31.53 -27.91
CA ILE A 357 -3.99 32.12 -29.10
C ILE A 357 -3.15 31.71 -30.32
N PRO A 358 -3.61 30.79 -31.18
CA PRO A 358 -2.80 30.37 -32.31
C PRO A 358 -2.65 31.54 -33.28
N ARG A 359 -1.40 31.83 -33.64
CA ARG A 359 -1.05 32.58 -34.85
C ARG A 359 -1.67 31.89 -36.06
N VAL A 360 -2.87 32.28 -36.43
CA VAL A 360 -3.41 32.08 -37.78
C VAL A 360 -3.57 33.46 -38.40
N THR A 361 -2.45 34.00 -38.86
CA THR A 361 -2.43 35.06 -39.86
C THR A 361 -1.52 34.61 -40.99
N ASN A 362 -2.11 34.58 -42.20
CA ASN A 362 -1.53 34.48 -43.53
C ASN A 362 -1.37 33.08 -44.15
N MET A 363 -2.43 32.64 -44.82
CA MET A 363 -2.32 32.23 -46.22
C MET A 363 -3.60 32.62 -46.99
N PHE A 364 -3.51 33.73 -47.72
CA PHE A 364 -4.26 34.17 -48.91
C PHE A 364 -5.75 33.79 -49.10
N GLY A 365 -6.59 34.81 -49.25
CA GLY A 365 -7.78 34.74 -50.13
C GLY A 365 -8.97 35.58 -49.68
N ARG A 366 -9.12 36.79 -50.25
CA ARG A 366 -10.31 37.64 -50.11
C ARG A 366 -11.55 36.94 -50.69
N VAL A 367 -12.67 36.88 -49.96
CA VAL A 367 -14.04 37.21 -50.43
C VAL A 367 -14.89 37.57 -49.19
N PHE A 368 -15.48 38.77 -49.20
CA PHE A 368 -16.57 39.20 -48.30
C PHE A 368 -17.91 38.80 -48.92
N ILE A 369 -18.88 38.28 -48.13
CA ILE A 369 -20.35 38.56 -48.16
C ILE A 369 -20.95 38.12 -46.79
N GLU A 370 -21.68 39.02 -46.09
CA GLU A 370 -22.58 38.73 -44.93
C GLU A 370 -24.03 38.39 -45.41
N PRO A 371 -25.02 38.28 -44.51
CA PRO A 371 -25.52 37.13 -43.72
C PRO A 371 -26.72 36.44 -44.44
N ASP A 372 -27.24 35.29 -44.01
CA ASP A 372 -28.59 35.16 -43.41
C ASP A 372 -29.04 33.68 -43.46
N GLY A 373 -29.85 33.23 -42.48
CA GLY A 373 -31.03 32.37 -42.75
C GLY A 373 -30.90 30.83 -42.80
N SER A 374 -31.32 30.19 -41.70
CA SER A 374 -32.21 29.00 -41.62
C SER A 374 -32.02 27.71 -42.46
N SER A 375 -32.05 26.58 -41.72
CA SER A 375 -32.82 25.33 -41.96
C SER A 375 -32.08 24.00 -42.22
N SER A 376 -32.49 22.99 -41.43
CA SER A 376 -32.71 21.54 -41.69
C SER A 376 -31.66 20.63 -42.39
N TYR A 377 -31.35 19.52 -41.69
CA TYR A 377 -30.81 18.20 -42.13
C TYR A 377 -31.49 17.61 -43.40
N PRO A 378 -30.92 16.62 -44.17
CA PRO A 378 -30.32 15.36 -43.67
C PRO A 378 -29.17 14.64 -44.46
N ALA A 379 -28.52 13.70 -43.75
CA ALA A 379 -27.83 12.44 -44.10
C ALA A 379 -27.20 12.12 -45.49
N SER A 380 -25.91 11.75 -45.48
CA SER A 380 -25.24 10.69 -46.28
C SER A 380 -23.86 10.38 -45.66
N LYS A 381 -23.65 9.21 -45.02
CA LYS A 381 -22.94 8.01 -45.53
C LYS A 381 -21.64 8.28 -46.32
N GLU A 382 -20.58 7.58 -45.87
CA GLU A 382 -19.18 7.52 -46.37
C GLU A 382 -18.31 8.68 -45.82
N VAL A 383 -17.31 8.45 -44.95
CA VAL A 383 -16.21 7.49 -45.06
C VAL A 383 -15.94 6.82 -43.71
N ASN A 384 -16.09 5.51 -43.73
CA ASN A 384 -15.97 4.58 -42.63
C ASN A 384 -14.61 3.86 -42.76
N GLU A 385 -13.51 4.63 -42.70
CA GLU A 385 -12.16 4.17 -43.04
C GLU A 385 -11.09 4.72 -42.07
N ALA A 386 -11.39 4.74 -40.77
CA ALA A 386 -10.37 5.00 -39.73
C ALA A 386 -10.64 4.27 -38.39
N VAL A 387 -11.72 3.50 -38.29
CA VAL A 387 -12.08 2.73 -37.08
C VAL A 387 -11.90 1.22 -37.29
N ARG A 388 -11.21 0.83 -38.37
CA ARG A 388 -10.99 -0.58 -38.75
C ARG A 388 -9.52 -1.01 -38.72
N GLU A 389 -8.72 -0.38 -37.86
CA GLU A 389 -7.27 -0.63 -37.68
C GLU A 389 -6.88 -0.70 -36.19
N SER A 390 -7.71 -1.28 -35.31
CA SER A 390 -7.32 -1.48 -33.89
C SER A 390 -7.88 -2.72 -33.19
N VAL A 391 -8.49 -3.67 -33.90
CA VAL A 391 -8.88 -4.95 -33.28
C VAL A 391 -8.60 -6.09 -34.26
N MET A 392 -7.88 -7.09 -33.76
CA MET A 392 -7.48 -8.37 -34.38
C MET A 392 -6.10 -8.39 -35.04
N ARG A 393 -5.08 -8.84 -34.29
CA ARG A 393 -4.24 -9.98 -34.71
C ARG A 393 -3.30 -10.42 -33.58
N LEU A 394 -3.61 -11.58 -33.03
CA LEU A 394 -2.71 -12.42 -32.26
C LEU A 394 -2.34 -13.63 -33.14
N PHE A 395 -1.06 -14.00 -33.06
CA PHE A 395 -0.37 -15.24 -33.47
C PHE A 395 -0.07 -15.52 -34.96
N THR A 396 1.23 -15.54 -35.30
CA THR A 396 2.02 -16.78 -35.59
C THR A 396 3.54 -16.49 -35.59
N TYR A 397 4.31 -17.40 -34.96
CA TYR A 397 5.80 -17.53 -34.86
C TYR A 397 6.47 -17.97 -36.19
N PRO A 398 7.82 -17.87 -36.43
CA PRO A 398 8.88 -18.83 -35.93
C PRO A 398 10.26 -18.17 -35.57
N TRP A 399 11.02 -18.58 -34.52
CA TRP A 399 11.94 -19.73 -34.27
C TRP A 399 13.39 -19.67 -34.86
N HIS A 400 14.38 -19.99 -33.99
CA HIS A 400 15.85 -20.21 -34.13
C HIS A 400 16.77 -18.96 -34.21
N GLU A 401 17.93 -18.79 -33.54
CA GLU A 401 18.86 -19.52 -32.63
C GLU A 401 19.71 -18.43 -31.92
N TRP A 402 20.25 -18.56 -30.70
CA TRP A 402 21.47 -19.32 -30.34
C TRP A 402 21.54 -19.56 -28.82
N TRP A 403 21.92 -20.78 -28.47
CA TRP A 403 22.34 -21.29 -27.17
C TRP A 403 23.85 -21.12 -26.98
N ASP A 404 24.30 -20.98 -25.72
CA ASP A 404 25.59 -21.39 -25.12
C ASP A 404 25.75 -20.62 -23.78
N ILE A 405 25.91 -21.12 -22.54
CA ILE A 405 26.40 -22.38 -21.89
C ILE A 405 25.79 -22.42 -20.42
N PRO A 406 26.11 -23.38 -19.50
CA PRO A 406 25.37 -24.57 -19.06
C PRO A 406 24.66 -24.52 -17.67
N ILE A 407 23.81 -25.52 -17.46
CA ILE A 407 23.03 -25.88 -16.25
C ILE A 407 23.93 -26.35 -15.09
N VAL A 408 23.83 -25.73 -13.90
CA VAL A 408 24.06 -26.40 -12.60
C VAL A 408 23.14 -25.83 -11.49
N SER A 409 22.50 -26.76 -10.78
CA SER A 409 21.71 -26.63 -9.53
C SER A 409 20.24 -26.21 -9.64
N LYS A 410 19.41 -27.25 -9.61
CA LYS A 410 17.96 -27.31 -9.55
C LYS A 410 17.42 -26.80 -8.19
N GLN A 411 16.24 -26.18 -8.24
CA GLN A 411 15.18 -26.15 -7.23
C GLN A 411 15.59 -26.51 -5.79
N ALA A 412 15.76 -25.49 -4.94
CA ALA A 412 15.63 -25.65 -3.50
C ALA A 412 14.16 -25.43 -3.09
N MET A 413 13.64 -26.43 -2.37
CA MET A 413 12.29 -26.57 -1.85
C MET A 413 11.88 -25.43 -0.90
N PHE A 414 10.67 -24.91 -1.09
CA PHE A 414 9.88 -24.29 -0.01
C PHE A 414 8.50 -24.95 0.01
N GLN A 415 8.24 -25.74 1.05
CA GLN A 415 6.92 -26.17 1.49
C GLN A 415 6.86 -25.79 2.97
N GLU A 416 6.06 -24.80 3.33
CA GLU A 416 5.84 -24.45 4.74
C GLU A 416 4.56 -25.10 5.26
N PHE A 417 4.52 -25.36 6.56
CA PHE A 417 3.44 -26.07 7.24
C PHE A 417 2.80 -25.15 8.28
N LYS A 418 1.49 -25.28 8.50
CA LYS A 418 0.76 -24.57 9.55
C LYS A 418 0.89 -25.32 10.88
N VAL A 419 1.25 -24.60 11.94
CA VAL A 419 1.17 -25.06 13.34
C VAL A 419 -0.09 -24.47 13.97
N VAL A 420 -0.97 -25.30 14.52
CA VAL A 420 -2.17 -24.85 15.25
C VAL A 420 -2.13 -25.42 16.66
N ALA A 421 -2.31 -24.57 17.67
CA ALA A 421 -2.54 -24.99 19.05
C ALA A 421 -4.02 -25.39 19.22
N PRO A 422 -4.34 -26.44 20.01
CA PRO A 422 -5.72 -26.87 20.19
C PRO A 422 -6.54 -25.85 21.00
N ASP A 423 -7.73 -25.53 20.50
CA ASP A 423 -8.75 -24.76 21.21
C ASP A 423 -9.23 -25.52 22.46
N SER A 424 -9.32 -24.81 23.58
CA SER A 424 -10.07 -25.26 24.76
C SER A 424 -11.34 -24.43 24.87
N SER A 425 -12.45 -24.97 24.38
CA SER A 425 -13.78 -24.61 24.90
C SER A 425 -14.77 -25.72 24.56
N SER A 426 -15.04 -26.53 25.58
CA SER A 426 -16.24 -27.36 25.66
C SER A 426 -17.44 -26.45 25.85
N GLU A 427 -18.44 -26.61 24.99
CA GLU A 427 -19.79 -26.12 25.19
C GLU A 427 -20.39 -26.75 26.46
N GLU A 428 -20.86 -25.92 27.39
CA GLU A 428 -21.89 -26.30 28.35
C GLU A 428 -23.02 -25.28 28.24
N GLU A 429 -24.11 -25.70 27.58
CA GLU A 429 -25.42 -25.10 27.74
C GLU A 429 -25.90 -25.36 29.18
N ILE A 430 -26.08 -24.30 29.97
CA ILE A 430 -26.96 -24.34 31.14
C ILE A 430 -27.98 -23.22 31.00
N ASN A 431 -29.20 -23.65 30.74
CA ASN A 431 -30.42 -22.87 30.74
C ASN A 431 -30.99 -22.89 32.17
N SER A 432 -31.11 -21.75 32.84
CA SER A 432 -32.12 -21.57 33.90
C SER A 432 -32.34 -20.10 34.20
N ASP A 433 -33.59 -19.69 33.96
CA ASP A 433 -34.24 -18.54 34.54
C ASP A 433 -34.06 -18.50 36.06
N GLU A 434 -33.55 -17.40 36.61
CA GLU A 434 -34.01 -16.96 37.94
C GLU A 434 -33.86 -15.43 38.11
N LYS A 435 -35.00 -14.81 38.41
CA LYS A 435 -35.18 -13.39 38.70
C LYS A 435 -34.46 -13.01 39.99
N PHE A 436 -33.61 -11.99 39.95
CA PHE A 436 -33.23 -11.24 41.15
C PHE A 436 -33.95 -9.90 41.20
N VAL A 437 -34.96 -9.86 42.07
CA VAL A 437 -35.59 -8.64 42.60
C VAL A 437 -34.64 -8.06 43.65
N GLY A 438 -34.33 -6.78 43.52
CA GLY A 438 -33.57 -6.04 44.53
C GLY A 438 -34.44 -5.66 45.73
N ALA A 439 -33.83 -5.60 46.91
CA ALA A 439 -34.26 -4.74 48.00
C ALA A 439 -33.11 -4.52 49.00
N THR A 440 -32.74 -3.26 49.16
CA THR A 440 -32.34 -2.66 50.43
C THR A 440 -33.25 -1.45 50.64
N PRO A 441 -33.46 -0.99 51.88
CA PRO A 441 -33.84 -1.71 53.09
C PRO A 441 -35.36 -1.95 53.19
#